data_AF-A0A839U6G1-F1
#
_entry.id   AF-A0A839U6G1-F1
#
_cell.length_a   1.000
_cell.length_b   1.000
_cell.length_c   1.000
_cell.angle_alpha   90.00
_cell.angle_beta   90.00
_cell.angle_gamma   90.00
#
_symmetry.space_group_name_H-M   'P 1'
#
loop_
_entity.id
_entity.type
_entity.pdbx_description
1 polymer ?
#
loop_
_entity_poly.entity_id
_entity_poly.type
_entity_poly.pdbx_seq_one_letter_code
_entity_poly.pdbx_strand_id
1 'polypeptide(L)'
;MRAGSIIRLFQAGLVAACAQLMAVAMAALLVFLVTRSGLIAPTLAEICPNAESLPASVSPLLTWIYLLTAIGIALTSNHFVDFTAAHIRRASRLMQPAEPDHASKALLVQLWLAAIGFAILTLRSPPHAWIEVGRYYEGACAASIAWSGGMSIGLACFGANAHAARKAF
;
A
#
# COMPACT_ATOMS: atom_id res chain seq x y z
N MET A 1 -22.11 -16.47 6.15
CA MET A 1 -21.46 -16.24 4.84
C MET A 1 -20.29 -17.20 4.70
N ARG A 2 -20.19 -17.96 3.59
CA ARG A 2 -19.04 -18.86 3.35
C ARG A 2 -17.79 -18.00 3.07
N ALA A 3 -16.63 -18.37 3.59
CA ALA A 3 -15.37 -17.62 3.46
C ALA A 3 -15.03 -17.21 2.01
N GLY A 4 -15.37 -18.05 1.03
CA GLY A 4 -15.18 -17.74 -0.40
C GLY A 4 -16.00 -16.55 -0.92
N SER A 5 -17.11 -16.18 -0.27
CA SER A 5 -17.88 -14.98 -0.64
C SER A 5 -17.21 -13.70 -0.17
N ILE A 6 -16.51 -13.74 0.97
CA ILE A 6 -15.78 -12.59 1.52
C ILE A 6 -14.53 -12.34 0.68
N ILE A 7 -13.78 -13.39 0.34
CA ILE A 7 -12.57 -13.26 -0.49
C ILE A 7 -12.88 -12.64 -1.86
N ARG A 8 -14.04 -12.96 -2.45
CA ARG A 8 -14.49 -12.37 -3.72
C ARG A 8 -14.85 -10.89 -3.64
N LEU A 9 -15.27 -10.39 -2.47
CA LEU A 9 -15.53 -8.97 -2.23
C LEU A 9 -14.26 -8.13 -2.15
N PHE A 10 -13.11 -8.75 -1.84
CA PHE A 10 -11.83 -8.06 -1.67
C PHE A 10 -10.78 -8.48 -2.71
N GLN A 11 -11.20 -9.17 -3.78
CA GLN A 11 -10.27 -9.75 -4.76
C GLN A 11 -9.48 -8.67 -5.50
N ALA A 12 -10.12 -7.55 -5.87
CA ALA A 12 -9.43 -6.39 -6.46
C ALA A 12 -8.33 -5.86 -5.54
N GLY A 13 -8.62 -5.67 -4.26
CA GLY A 13 -7.63 -5.23 -3.28
C GLY A 13 -6.52 -6.22 -3.02
N LEU A 14 -6.82 -7.53 -2.99
CA LEU A 14 -5.77 -8.55 -2.80
C LEU A 14 -4.77 -8.54 -3.97
N VAL A 15 -5.27 -8.46 -5.21
CA VAL A 15 -4.41 -8.39 -6.40
C VAL A 15 -3.60 -7.09 -6.39
N ALA A 16 -4.22 -5.97 -6.04
CA ALA A 16 -3.53 -4.69 -5.91
C ALA A 16 -2.45 -4.72 -4.82
N ALA A 17 -2.72 -5.36 -3.67
CA ALA A 17 -1.76 -5.53 -2.59
C ALA A 17 -0.56 -6.37 -3.04
N CYS A 18 -0.80 -7.48 -3.77
CA CYS A 18 0.27 -8.30 -4.33
C CYS A 18 1.11 -7.54 -5.35
N ALA A 19 0.48 -6.77 -6.24
CA ALA A 19 1.19 -5.94 -7.21
C ALA A 19 2.06 -4.88 -6.53
N GLN A 20 1.52 -4.21 -5.50
CA GLN A 20 2.26 -3.22 -4.72
C GLN A 20 3.40 -3.86 -3.92
N LEU A 21 3.20 -5.06 -3.36
CA LEU A 21 4.25 -5.79 -2.66
C LEU A 21 5.42 -6.10 -3.59
N MET A 22 5.14 -6.55 -4.82
CA MET A 22 6.18 -6.79 -5.83
C MET A 22 6.90 -5.49 -6.21
N ALA A 23 6.16 -4.39 -6.39
CA ALA A 23 6.74 -3.08 -6.68
C ALA A 23 7.65 -2.59 -5.54
N VAL A 24 7.22 -2.72 -4.29
CA VAL A 24 8.00 -2.38 -3.10
C VAL A 24 9.29 -3.21 -3.03
N ALA A 25 9.18 -4.53 -3.24
CA ALA A 25 10.33 -5.44 -3.24
C ALA A 25 11.33 -5.11 -4.35
N MET A 26 10.86 -4.86 -5.58
CA MET A 26 11.71 -4.47 -6.70
C MET A 26 12.43 -3.14 -6.47
N ALA A 27 11.71 -2.13 -5.98
CA ALA A 27 12.30 -0.83 -5.69
C ALA A 27 13.31 -0.91 -4.55
N ALA A 28 13.04 -1.68 -3.49
CA ALA A 28 14.00 -1.94 -2.42
C ALA A 28 15.26 -2.65 -2.93
N LEU A 29 15.10 -3.67 -3.79
CA LEU A 29 16.22 -4.39 -4.41
C LEU A 29 17.05 -3.47 -5.31
N LEU A 30 16.41 -2.64 -6.13
CA LEU A 30 17.08 -1.67 -7.00
C LEU A 30 17.92 -0.67 -6.20
N VAL A 31 17.34 -0.10 -5.15
CA VAL A 31 18.08 0.79 -4.24
C VAL A 31 19.28 0.05 -3.68
N PHE A 32 19.09 -1.16 -3.13
CA PHE A 32 20.19 -1.96 -2.59
C PHE A 32 21.30 -2.25 -3.61
N LEU A 33 20.94 -2.64 -4.83
CA LEU A 33 21.89 -2.92 -5.92
C LEU A 33 22.67 -1.67 -6.35
N VAL A 34 22.00 -0.53 -6.49
CA VAL A 34 22.62 0.76 -6.83
C VAL A 34 23.56 1.22 -5.72
N THR A 35 23.19 0.97 -4.46
CA THR A 35 24.04 1.27 -3.30
C THR A 35 25.29 0.39 -3.33
N ARG A 36 25.13 -0.91 -3.62
CA ARG A 36 26.21 -1.90 -3.64
C ARG A 36 27.17 -1.74 -4.82
N SER A 37 26.68 -1.28 -5.97
CA SER A 37 27.50 -1.10 -7.18
C SER A 37 28.41 0.12 -7.15
N GLY A 38 28.33 0.95 -6.10
CA GLY A 38 29.17 2.14 -5.96
C GLY A 38 28.90 3.23 -7.01
N LEU A 39 27.78 3.14 -7.75
CA LEU A 39 27.36 4.22 -8.67
C LEU A 39 27.15 5.57 -7.94
N ILE A 40 26.97 5.52 -6.62
CA ILE A 40 26.75 6.66 -5.71
C ILE A 40 27.93 6.76 -4.69
N ALA A 41 29.11 6.20 -5.01
CA ALA A 41 30.18 5.94 -4.03
C ALA A 41 30.75 7.12 -3.22
N PRO A 42 30.94 8.37 -3.71
CA PRO A 42 31.50 9.39 -2.83
C PRO A 42 30.44 10.00 -1.91
N THR A 43 29.15 9.92 -2.26
CA THR A 43 28.11 10.36 -1.33
C THR A 43 27.94 9.35 -0.20
N LEU A 44 28.09 8.04 -0.43
CA LEU A 44 27.86 7.02 0.61
C LEU A 44 28.92 6.94 1.74
N ALA A 45 30.21 7.15 1.44
CA ALA A 45 31.26 7.21 2.47
C ALA A 45 31.19 8.47 3.35
N GLU A 46 30.61 9.55 2.82
CA GLU A 46 30.28 10.78 3.54
C GLU A 46 28.90 10.72 4.24
N ILE A 47 28.04 9.78 3.81
CA ILE A 47 26.69 9.51 4.34
C ILE A 47 26.71 8.56 5.54
N CYS A 48 27.75 7.73 5.71
CA CYS A 48 27.86 6.81 6.85
C CYS A 48 29.32 6.67 7.33
N PRO A 49 29.88 7.64 8.09
CA PRO A 49 31.08 7.36 8.84
C PRO A 49 30.77 6.61 10.15
N ASN A 50 29.53 6.72 10.66
CA ASN A 50 29.04 6.07 11.89
C ASN A 50 27.52 5.87 11.83
N ALA A 51 27.02 4.80 12.44
CA ALA A 51 25.63 4.34 12.45
C ALA A 51 24.61 5.23 13.21
N GLU A 52 24.72 6.56 13.19
CA GLU A 52 23.87 7.45 14.02
C GLU A 52 22.94 8.42 13.29
N SER A 53 23.06 8.63 11.98
CA SER A 53 22.09 9.49 11.28
C SER A 53 22.04 9.18 9.79
N LEU A 54 21.04 8.40 9.38
CA LEU A 54 20.71 8.23 7.96
C LEU A 54 20.46 9.60 7.31
N PRO A 55 20.93 9.84 6.07
CA PRO A 55 20.51 11.00 5.33
C PRO A 55 19.02 10.80 5.05
N ALA A 56 18.23 11.72 5.59
CA ALA A 56 16.78 11.80 5.41
C ALA A 56 16.35 12.07 3.96
N SER A 57 17.21 11.83 2.95
CA SER A 57 17.00 12.19 1.54
C SER A 57 16.59 11.00 0.65
N VAL A 58 17.05 9.77 0.92
CA VAL A 58 16.64 8.56 0.16
C VAL A 58 15.29 8.02 0.65
N SER A 59 15.04 8.10 1.97
CA SER A 59 13.78 7.72 2.60
C SER A 59 12.55 8.42 2.01
N PRO A 60 12.51 9.76 1.83
CA PRO A 60 11.35 10.44 1.28
C PRO A 60 11.13 10.11 -0.19
N LEU A 61 12.17 10.02 -1.01
CA LEU A 61 12.02 9.71 -2.43
C LEU A 61 11.45 8.30 -2.64
N LEU A 62 11.95 7.32 -1.89
CA LEU A 62 11.42 5.95 -1.92
C LEU A 62 9.97 5.88 -1.40
N THR A 63 9.67 6.65 -0.35
CA THR A 63 8.30 6.79 0.19
C THR A 63 7.34 7.37 -0.86
N TRP A 64 7.77 8.39 -1.60
CA TRP A 64 6.98 8.95 -2.72
C TRP A 64 6.81 7.95 -3.85
N ILE A 65 7.83 7.18 -4.21
CA ILE A 65 7.71 6.10 -5.20
C ILE A 65 6.65 5.08 -4.75
N TYR A 66 6.70 4.64 -3.50
CA TYR A 66 5.70 3.71 -2.94
C TYR A 66 4.29 4.30 -2.94
N LEU A 67 4.14 5.57 -2.55
CA LEU A 67 2.84 6.21 -2.52
C LEU A 67 2.25 6.36 -3.93
N LEU A 68 3.04 6.87 -4.89
CA LEU A 68 2.59 7.09 -6.27
C LEU A 68 2.26 5.78 -6.98
N THR A 69 3.08 4.74 -6.78
CA THR A 69 2.81 3.40 -7.32
C THR A 69 1.54 2.80 -6.72
N ALA A 70 1.33 2.93 -5.40
CA ALA A 70 0.12 2.46 -4.74
C ALA A 70 -1.13 3.19 -5.23
N ILE A 71 -1.07 4.50 -5.42
CA ILE A 71 -2.17 5.30 -5.99
C ILE A 71 -2.47 4.84 -7.43
N GLY A 72 -1.43 4.69 -8.24
CA GLY A 72 -1.56 4.21 -9.62
C GLY A 72 -2.24 2.85 -9.66
N ILE A 73 -1.78 1.88 -8.86
CA ILE A 73 -2.36 0.54 -8.79
C ILE A 73 -3.79 0.58 -8.26
N ALA A 74 -4.08 1.37 -7.22
CA ALA A 74 -5.42 1.52 -6.66
C ALA A 74 -6.45 2.05 -7.66
N LEU A 75 -6.02 2.96 -8.55
CA LEU A 75 -6.89 3.59 -9.55
C LEU A 75 -6.90 2.83 -10.89
N THR A 76 -6.03 1.84 -11.06
CA THR A 76 -5.95 1.07 -12.30
C THR A 76 -7.16 0.14 -12.43
N SER A 77 -7.88 0.29 -13.52
CA SER A 77 -9.01 -0.56 -13.85
C SER A 77 -8.52 -1.88 -14.46
N ASN A 78 -8.71 -2.98 -13.73
CA ASN A 78 -8.43 -4.34 -14.20
C ASN A 78 -9.67 -5.23 -14.17
N HIS A 79 -9.64 -6.37 -14.85
CA HIS A 79 -10.72 -7.37 -14.83
C HIS A 79 -11.19 -7.72 -13.39
N PHE A 80 -10.27 -7.75 -12.42
CA PHE A 80 -10.58 -8.01 -11.02
C PHE A 80 -11.41 -6.91 -10.35
N VAL A 81 -11.22 -5.64 -10.75
CA VAL A 81 -12.04 -4.51 -10.29
C VAL A 81 -13.46 -4.68 -10.80
N ASP A 82 -13.62 -5.02 -12.07
CA ASP A 82 -14.95 -5.19 -12.68
C ASP A 82 -15.70 -6.38 -12.08
N PHE A 83 -14.98 -7.49 -11.84
CA PHE A 83 -15.53 -8.66 -11.16
C PHE A 83 -15.97 -8.32 -9.73
N THR A 84 -15.13 -7.61 -8.97
CA THR A 84 -15.43 -7.20 -7.59
C THR A 84 -16.62 -6.23 -7.57
N ALA A 85 -16.68 -5.27 -8.51
CA ALA A 85 -17.78 -4.33 -8.66
C ALA A 85 -19.12 -5.02 -8.94
N ALA A 86 -19.13 -5.99 -9.87
CA ALA A 86 -20.31 -6.78 -10.17
C ALA A 86 -20.80 -7.58 -8.95
N HIS A 87 -19.88 -8.10 -8.14
CA HIS A 87 -20.21 -8.82 -6.92
C HIS A 87 -20.76 -7.90 -5.82
N ILE A 88 -20.14 -6.73 -5.60
CA ILE A 88 -20.63 -5.70 -4.67
C ILE A 88 -22.05 -5.26 -5.06
N ARG A 89 -22.28 -4.96 -6.34
CA ARG A 89 -23.61 -4.58 -6.86
C ARG A 89 -24.65 -5.66 -6.65
N ARG A 90 -24.28 -6.93 -6.79
CA ARG A 90 -25.18 -8.06 -6.53
C ARG A 90 -25.49 -8.20 -5.04
N ALA A 91 -24.48 -8.08 -4.19
CA ALA A 91 -24.62 -8.18 -2.74
C ALA A 91 -25.46 -7.03 -2.16
N SER A 92 -25.25 -5.80 -2.63
CA SER A 92 -25.99 -4.63 -2.17
C SER A 92 -27.50 -4.73 -2.49
N ARG A 93 -27.84 -5.14 -3.71
CA ARG A 93 -29.23 -5.41 -4.14
C ARG A 93 -29.91 -6.52 -3.33
N LEU A 94 -29.15 -7.52 -2.88
CA LEU A 94 -29.68 -8.59 -2.03
C LEU A 94 -29.89 -8.15 -0.58
N MET A 95 -29.07 -7.22 -0.07
CA MET A 95 -29.17 -6.73 1.30
C MET A 95 -30.32 -5.74 1.49
N GLN A 96 -30.48 -4.78 0.59
CA GLN A 96 -31.55 -3.78 0.64
C GLN A 96 -32.12 -3.58 -0.76
N PRO A 97 -33.19 -4.33 -1.13
CA PRO A 97 -33.83 -4.19 -2.44
C PRO A 97 -34.42 -2.80 -2.68
N ALA A 98 -34.85 -2.12 -1.61
CA ALA A 98 -35.44 -0.79 -1.67
C ALA A 98 -34.39 0.33 -1.87
N GLU A 99 -33.16 0.12 -1.41
CA GLU A 99 -32.04 1.07 -1.56
C GLU A 99 -30.75 0.32 -1.92
N PRO A 100 -30.65 -0.18 -3.17
CA PRO A 100 -29.55 -1.06 -3.59
C PRO A 100 -28.18 -0.37 -3.57
N ASP A 101 -28.16 0.96 -3.49
CA ASP A 101 -26.95 1.77 -3.57
C ASP A 101 -26.44 2.24 -2.20
N HIS A 102 -27.24 2.08 -1.14
CA HIS A 102 -26.87 2.58 0.19
C HIS A 102 -25.66 1.83 0.74
N ALA A 103 -25.70 0.49 0.68
CA ALA A 103 -24.62 -0.37 1.15
C ALA A 103 -23.32 -0.20 0.34
N SER A 104 -23.40 -0.02 -0.97
CA SER A 104 -22.21 0.20 -1.81
C SER A 104 -21.58 1.57 -1.57
N LYS A 105 -22.39 2.62 -1.35
CA LYS A 105 -21.92 3.96 -0.96
C LYS A 105 -21.26 3.96 0.42
N ALA A 106 -21.86 3.31 1.41
CA ALA A 106 -21.27 3.20 2.74
C ALA A 106 -19.92 2.48 2.69
N LEU A 107 -19.84 1.36 1.96
CA LEU A 107 -18.60 0.62 1.75
C LEU A 107 -17.55 1.47 1.03
N LEU A 108 -17.94 2.20 -0.01
CA LEU A 108 -17.07 3.12 -0.74
C LEU A 108 -16.42 4.14 0.21
N VAL A 109 -17.22 4.79 1.06
CA VAL A 109 -16.73 5.80 2.01
C VAL A 109 -15.77 5.19 3.01
N GLN A 110 -16.11 4.04 3.59
CA GLN A 110 -15.25 3.35 4.56
C GLN A 110 -13.91 2.94 3.93
N LEU A 111 -13.92 2.39 2.72
CA LEU A 111 -12.71 1.97 2.02
C LEU A 111 -11.83 3.16 1.61
N TRP A 112 -12.42 4.29 1.19
CA TRP A 112 -11.66 5.51 0.92
C TRP A 112 -11.05 6.11 2.18
N LEU A 113 -11.80 6.11 3.30
CA LEU A 113 -11.30 6.61 4.56
C LEU A 113 -10.11 5.76 5.05
N ALA A 114 -10.21 4.43 4.93
CA ALA A 114 -9.09 3.54 5.18
C ALA A 114 -7.90 3.81 4.25
N ALA A 115 -8.13 3.92 2.94
CA ALA A 115 -7.09 4.20 1.95
C ALA A 115 -6.35 5.51 2.26
N ILE A 116 -7.08 6.60 2.54
CA ILE A 116 -6.50 7.89 2.93
C ILE A 116 -5.71 7.75 4.24
N GLY A 117 -6.23 7.01 5.22
CA GLY A 117 -5.50 6.70 6.45
C GLY A 117 -4.15 6.03 6.17
N PHE A 118 -4.12 5.02 5.29
CA PHE A 118 -2.89 4.36 4.86
C PHE A 118 -1.95 5.29 4.08
N ALA A 119 -2.47 6.18 3.24
CA ALA A 119 -1.66 7.19 2.55
C ALA A 119 -0.97 8.13 3.56
N ILE A 120 -1.70 8.60 4.57
CA ILE A 120 -1.15 9.43 5.65
C ILE A 120 -0.09 8.66 6.45
N LEU A 121 -0.36 7.39 6.79
CA LEU A 121 0.58 6.56 7.53
C LEU A 121 1.84 6.23 6.72
N THR A 122 1.73 6.15 5.38
CA THR A 122 2.88 5.98 4.48
C THR A 122 3.83 7.18 4.56
N LEU A 123 3.28 8.39 4.70
CA LEU A 123 4.05 9.64 4.81
C LEU A 123 4.53 9.92 6.24
N ARG A 124 4.00 9.23 7.25
CA ARG A 124 4.40 9.36 8.65
C ARG A 124 5.65 8.52 8.93
N SER A 125 6.53 9.05 9.77
CA SER A 125 7.64 8.28 10.33
C SER A 125 7.13 7.03 11.07
N PRO A 126 7.87 5.91 11.00
CA PRO A 126 7.51 4.70 11.72
C PRO A 126 7.44 4.98 13.24
N PRO A 127 6.52 4.32 13.97
CA PRO A 127 6.44 4.46 15.41
C PRO A 127 7.72 3.96 16.07
N HIS A 128 8.11 4.56 17.19
CA HIS A 128 9.36 4.25 17.89
C HIS A 128 9.52 2.76 18.19
N ALA A 129 8.43 2.08 18.58
CA ALA A 129 8.45 0.63 18.81
C ALA A 129 8.88 -0.18 17.58
N TRP A 130 8.54 0.27 16.37
CA TRP A 130 8.93 -0.39 15.12
C TRP A 130 10.40 -0.19 14.80
N ILE A 131 10.94 1.00 15.10
CA ILE A 131 12.36 1.30 14.96
C ILE A 131 13.17 0.48 15.97
N GLU A 132 12.67 0.31 17.19
CA GLU A 132 13.32 -0.46 18.25
C GLU A 132 13.44 -1.94 17.87
N VAL A 133 12.38 -2.51 17.31
CA VAL A 133 12.41 -3.87 16.73
C VAL A 133 13.41 -3.93 15.58
N GLY A 134 13.43 -2.93 14.70
CA GLY A 134 14.42 -2.84 13.61
C GLY A 134 15.86 -2.82 14.12
N ARG A 135 16.12 -2.08 15.19
CA ARG A 135 17.43 -2.02 15.85
C ARG A 135 17.83 -3.36 16.46
N TYR A 136 16.89 -4.08 17.07
CA TYR A 136 17.13 -5.42 17.62
C TYR A 136 17.61 -6.42 16.56
N TYR A 137 17.15 -6.28 15.32
CA TYR A 137 17.56 -7.12 14.18
C TYR A 137 18.68 -6.49 13.33
N GLU A 138 19.42 -5.50 13.86
CA GLU A 138 20.48 -4.76 13.16
C GLU A 138 20.04 -4.10 11.84
N GLY A 139 18.74 -3.86 11.69
CA GLY A 139 18.06 -3.45 10.46
C GLY A 139 17.20 -2.20 10.60
N ALA A 140 17.61 -1.22 11.41
CA ALA A 140 16.83 0.01 11.65
C ALA A 140 16.45 0.75 10.36
N CYS A 141 17.31 0.72 9.33
CA CYS A 141 17.02 1.27 8.00
C CYS A 141 15.91 0.47 7.29
N ALA A 142 15.97 -0.85 7.38
CA ALA A 142 14.99 -1.74 6.77
C ALA A 142 13.61 -1.58 7.43
N ALA A 143 13.55 -1.25 8.72
CA ALA A 143 12.29 -0.99 9.42
C ALA A 143 11.53 0.21 8.86
N SER A 144 12.22 1.31 8.53
CA SER A 144 11.61 2.49 7.91
C SER A 144 11.10 2.22 6.50
N ILE A 145 11.85 1.45 5.70
CA ILE A 145 11.45 1.04 4.34
C ILE A 145 10.25 0.08 4.41
N ALA A 146 10.27 -0.87 5.34
CA ALA A 146 9.18 -1.82 5.55
C ALA A 146 7.90 -1.13 6.02
N TRP A 147 8.01 -0.08 6.84
CA TRP A 147 6.85 0.70 7.29
C TRP A 147 6.16 1.41 6.13
N SER A 148 6.89 2.25 5.38
CA SER A 148 6.29 2.98 4.25
C SER A 148 5.81 2.02 3.15
N GLY A 149 6.57 0.96 2.88
CA GLY A 149 6.16 -0.11 1.97
C GLY A 149 4.86 -0.79 2.42
N GLY A 150 4.77 -1.22 3.67
CA GLY A 150 3.59 -1.86 4.25
C GLY A 150 2.34 -0.98 4.21
N MET A 151 2.49 0.30 4.55
CA MET A 151 1.38 1.26 4.50
C MET A 151 0.91 1.51 3.06
N SER A 152 1.83 1.55 2.09
CA SER A 152 1.49 1.68 0.68
C SER A 152 0.73 0.47 0.13
N ILE A 153 1.04 -0.74 0.63
CA ILE A 153 0.30 -1.97 0.29
C ILE A 153 -1.15 -1.88 0.80
N GLY A 154 -1.34 -1.37 2.01
CA GLY A 154 -2.65 -1.08 2.56
C GLY A 154 -3.43 -0.10 1.68
N LEU A 155 -2.80 1.02 1.29
CA LEU A 155 -3.39 2.00 0.36
C LEU A 155 -3.81 1.34 -0.97
N ALA A 156 -2.96 0.54 -1.59
CA ALA A 156 -3.27 -0.15 -2.83
C ALA A 156 -4.47 -1.11 -2.66
N CYS A 157 -4.50 -1.87 -1.56
CA CYS A 157 -5.56 -2.81 -1.25
C CYS A 157 -6.92 -2.13 -1.06
N PHE A 158 -7.00 -1.17 -0.14
CA PHE A 158 -8.24 -0.47 0.18
C PHE A 158 -8.68 0.44 -0.97
N GLY A 159 -7.73 1.10 -1.64
CA GLY A 159 -7.99 1.96 -2.78
C GLY A 159 -8.56 1.21 -3.98
N ALA A 160 -8.02 0.03 -4.32
CA ALA A 160 -8.57 -0.79 -5.41
C ALA A 160 -9.98 -1.32 -5.11
N ASN A 161 -10.26 -1.70 -3.85
CA ASN A 161 -11.61 -2.09 -3.44
C ASN A 161 -12.56 -0.88 -3.43
N ALA A 162 -12.10 0.30 -3.03
CA ALA A 162 -12.88 1.53 -3.10
C ALA A 162 -13.20 1.88 -4.56
N HIS A 163 -12.23 1.72 -5.47
CA HIS A 163 -12.43 1.92 -6.90
C HIS A 163 -13.47 0.93 -7.47
N ALA A 164 -13.43 -0.34 -7.06
CA ALA A 164 -14.44 -1.33 -7.42
C ALA A 164 -15.83 -0.99 -6.84
N ALA A 165 -15.91 -0.56 -5.57
CA ALA A 165 -17.16 -0.11 -4.96
C ALA A 165 -17.75 1.10 -5.69
N ARG A 166 -16.91 2.03 -6.17
CA ARG A 166 -17.33 3.18 -6.96
C ARG A 166 -17.96 2.77 -8.29
N LYS A 167 -17.40 1.75 -8.96
CA LYS A 167 -17.98 1.19 -10.20
C LYS A 167 -19.27 0.40 -9.97
N ALA A 168 -19.51 -0.07 -8.75
CA ALA A 168 -20.67 -0.89 -8.40
C ALA A 168 -21.96 -0.07 -8.20
N PHE A 169 -21.81 1.21 -7.85
CA PHE A 169 -22.89 2.19 -7.83
C PHE A 169 -23.12 2.69 -9.26
#